data_AF-A0A409Y9R6-F1
#
_entry.id   AF-A0A409Y9R6-F1
#
_cell.length_a   1.000
_cell.length_b   1.000
_cell.length_c   1.000
_cell.angle_alpha   90.00
_cell.angle_beta   90.00
_cell.angle_gamma   90.00
#
_symmetry.space_group_name_H-M   'P 1'
#
loop_
_entity.id
_entity.type
_entity.pdbx_description
1 polymer ?
#
loop_
_entity_poly.entity_id
_entity_poly.type
_entity_poly.pdbx_seq_one_letter_code
_entity_poly.pdbx_strand_id
1 'polypeptide(L)'
;MKRLKDLHADLSEARVRKELAEEEEHRIKEGGLSLHETPAAVFIQMGLELEEAQRRLRRLDGVITTKLNTTLGDETTLTEERNNFRVRRKAWEKLCPIYMPGILQYKANLAKEDPQVQTASNKAEDVVIWLPSLIPSSRRSQVCMDGLAEIEERLRDAQCMDSLQKLRRILRVKSRLIHFKNKNVRGQRDGTRSRSVIDRVHLKARNAADRYRACRAAKLALAGPGKWEDTFRVLDNRDIRGYQDPDRLRPKVGRKGTLEDDQPRAAVADTEEEFELFNEVRTRRDGSGETRRTLSWIWTTTPMNSTGDGDDILRVEWAKSRARADRAAEEVMLLKEEMRRVLEFLEWKARWWQERSLFVREGSGRALGEGVKAFAIGQSSLQLRLAVDDKADDGGGDDDEGSDSEDETFHEDGNRERDDDDDDEDEEDIDIW
;
A
#
# COMPACT_ATOMS: atom_id res chain seq x y z
N MET A 1 -11.88 -18.54 10.68
CA MET A 1 -11.14 -17.27 10.43
C MET A 1 -11.62 -16.46 9.22
N LYS A 2 -12.33 -17.02 8.21
CA LYS A 2 -12.86 -16.25 7.07
C LYS A 2 -13.89 -15.16 7.47
N ARG A 3 -14.83 -15.46 8.38
CA ARG A 3 -15.92 -14.53 8.78
C ARG A 3 -15.50 -13.17 9.37
N LEU A 4 -14.32 -13.05 10.01
CA LEU A 4 -13.85 -11.77 10.56
C LEU A 4 -13.21 -10.87 9.49
N LYS A 5 -12.64 -11.46 8.44
CA LYS A 5 -12.05 -10.73 7.30
C LYS A 5 -13.15 -10.20 6.38
N ASP A 6 -14.22 -10.98 6.19
CA ASP A 6 -15.37 -10.57 5.37
C ASP A 6 -16.16 -9.42 6.01
N LEU A 7 -16.19 -9.32 7.35
CA LEU A 7 -16.88 -8.22 8.05
C LEU A 7 -16.30 -6.83 7.75
N HIS A 8 -15.01 -6.75 7.40
CA HIS A 8 -14.34 -5.47 7.17
C HIS A 8 -14.35 -5.03 5.69
N ALA A 9 -14.71 -5.92 4.77
CA ALA A 9 -14.70 -5.67 3.33
C ALA A 9 -15.73 -4.62 2.90
N ASP A 10 -16.86 -4.54 3.61
CA ASP A 10 -18.00 -3.68 3.26
C ASP A 10 -18.30 -2.57 4.29
N LEU A 11 -17.35 -2.28 5.19
CA LEU A 11 -17.51 -1.21 6.19
C LEU A 11 -17.31 0.17 5.55
N SER A 12 -18.41 0.83 5.20
CA SER A 12 -18.42 2.25 4.85
C SER A 12 -18.98 3.09 5.99
N GLU A 13 -18.52 4.34 6.12
CA GLU A 13 -19.00 5.30 7.12
C GLU A 13 -20.51 5.51 7.01
N ALA A 14 -21.06 5.52 5.78
CA ALA A 14 -22.51 5.63 5.57
C ALA A 14 -23.28 4.41 6.09
N ARG A 15 -22.70 3.21 5.96
CA ARG A 15 -23.32 1.96 6.43
C ARG A 15 -23.30 1.88 7.96
N VAL A 16 -22.17 2.17 8.58
CA VAL A 16 -22.06 2.18 10.05
C VAL A 16 -23.01 3.23 10.66
N ARG A 17 -23.16 4.40 10.02
CA ARG A 17 -24.16 5.38 10.45
C ARG A 17 -25.60 4.86 10.37
N LYS A 18 -25.93 4.13 9.31
CA LYS A 18 -27.25 3.51 9.15
C LYS A 18 -27.49 2.45 10.23
N GLU A 19 -26.52 1.58 10.48
CA GLU A 19 -26.60 0.56 11.53
C GLU A 19 -26.78 1.19 12.92
N LEU A 20 -25.99 2.23 13.25
CA LEU A 20 -26.12 2.93 14.53
C LEU A 20 -27.46 3.68 14.67
N ALA A 21 -28.03 4.18 13.57
CA ALA A 21 -29.35 4.80 13.58
C ALA A 21 -30.46 3.75 13.80
N GLU A 22 -30.38 2.59 13.15
CA GLU A 22 -31.31 1.47 13.33
C GLU A 22 -31.24 0.90 14.76
N GLU A 23 -30.04 0.78 15.33
CA GLU A 23 -29.83 0.39 16.73
C GLU A 23 -30.49 1.38 17.70
N GLU A 24 -30.35 2.69 17.46
CA GLU A 24 -31.00 3.73 18.27
C GLU A 24 -32.54 3.65 18.16
N GLU A 25 -33.08 3.48 16.95
CA GLU A 25 -34.53 3.32 16.76
C GLU A 25 -35.06 2.08 17.48
N HIS A 26 -34.30 0.98 17.47
CA HIS A 26 -34.67 -0.24 18.19
C HIS A 26 -34.72 0.01 19.70
N ARG A 27 -33.70 0.67 20.26
CA ARG A 27 -33.68 1.04 21.68
C ARG A 27 -34.84 1.94 22.06
N ILE A 28 -35.20 2.92 21.21
CA ILE A 28 -36.36 3.79 21.45
C ILE A 28 -37.66 2.99 21.43
N LYS A 29 -37.82 2.04 20.49
CA LYS A 29 -38.99 1.14 20.41
C LYS A 29 -39.11 0.23 21.64
N GLU A 30 -37.99 -0.20 22.20
CA GLU A 30 -37.93 -1.01 23.43
C GLU A 30 -38.16 -0.19 24.71
N GLY A 31 -38.38 1.12 24.60
CA GLY A 31 -38.63 2.02 25.73
C GLY A 31 -37.37 2.66 26.34
N GLY A 32 -36.26 2.65 25.61
CA GLY A 32 -35.03 3.34 25.99
C GLY A 32 -35.21 4.86 26.07
N LEU A 33 -34.50 5.48 27.02
CA LEU A 33 -34.52 6.92 27.25
C LEU A 33 -33.56 7.63 26.28
N SER A 34 -34.09 8.53 25.44
CA SER A 34 -33.25 9.46 24.66
C SER A 34 -32.83 10.64 25.55
N LEU A 35 -31.52 10.83 25.70
CA LEU A 35 -30.95 11.87 26.56
C LEU A 35 -31.02 13.28 25.95
N HIS A 36 -31.03 13.36 24.61
CA HIS A 36 -31.15 14.59 23.84
C HIS A 36 -31.79 14.28 22.48
N GLU A 37 -32.32 15.29 21.80
CA GLU A 37 -32.85 15.17 20.43
C GLU A 37 -31.82 14.66 19.41
N THR A 38 -30.54 14.89 19.67
CA THR A 38 -29.44 14.42 18.83
C THR A 38 -28.88 13.13 19.40
N PRO A 39 -28.88 11.99 18.69
CA PRO A 39 -28.40 10.72 19.21
C PRO A 39 -26.87 10.69 19.41
N ALA A 40 -26.37 9.75 20.22
CA ALA A 40 -24.95 9.64 20.58
C ALA A 40 -24.02 9.42 19.37
N ALA A 41 -24.48 8.68 18.35
CA ALA A 41 -23.74 8.47 17.11
C ALA A 41 -23.59 9.76 16.29
N VAL A 42 -24.66 10.56 16.19
CA VAL A 42 -24.63 11.87 15.51
C VAL A 42 -23.76 12.86 16.27
N PHE A 43 -23.75 12.77 17.60
CA PHE A 43 -22.77 13.50 18.42
C PHE A 43 -21.36 13.11 17.95
N ILE A 44 -20.89 11.87 18.10
CA ILE A 44 -19.53 11.53 17.69
C ILE A 44 -19.21 11.94 16.25
N GLN A 45 -20.15 11.77 15.31
CA GLN A 45 -20.00 12.26 13.94
C GLN A 45 -19.71 13.77 13.86
N MET A 46 -20.47 14.62 14.57
CA MET A 46 -20.20 16.07 14.62
C MET A 46 -18.77 16.37 15.11
N GLY A 47 -18.28 15.64 16.12
CA GLY A 47 -16.90 15.76 16.59
C GLY A 47 -15.87 15.36 15.54
N LEU A 48 -16.11 14.26 14.81
CA LEU A 48 -15.24 13.79 13.72
C LEU A 48 -15.21 14.79 12.54
N GLU A 49 -16.35 15.38 12.20
CA GLU A 49 -16.45 16.44 11.19
C GLU A 49 -15.70 17.70 11.60
N LEU A 50 -15.73 18.06 12.89
CA LEU A 50 -14.94 19.16 13.42
C LEU A 50 -13.43 18.88 13.32
N GLU A 51 -12.95 17.66 13.64
CA GLU A 51 -11.53 17.32 13.43
C GLU A 51 -11.13 17.43 11.94
N GLU A 52 -11.99 16.99 11.03
CA GLU A 52 -11.73 17.11 9.59
C GLU A 52 -11.71 18.57 9.12
N ALA A 53 -12.63 19.39 9.62
CA ALA A 53 -12.64 20.83 9.36
C ALA A 53 -11.38 21.51 9.92
N GLN A 54 -10.94 21.15 11.12
CA GLN A 54 -9.70 21.65 11.72
C GLN A 54 -8.47 21.29 10.88
N ARG A 55 -8.35 20.03 10.43
CA ARG A 55 -7.27 19.59 9.53
C ARG A 55 -7.28 20.34 8.20
N ARG A 56 -8.46 20.69 7.68
CA ARG A 56 -8.60 21.49 6.46
C ARG A 56 -8.15 22.93 6.68
N LEU A 57 -8.57 23.55 7.78
CA LEU A 57 -8.18 24.90 8.17
C LEU A 57 -6.67 25.05 8.36
N ARG A 58 -6.01 24.12 9.07
CA ARG A 58 -4.55 24.14 9.26
C ARG A 58 -3.79 24.14 7.93
N ARG A 59 -4.28 23.38 6.94
CA ARG A 59 -3.68 23.37 5.60
C ARG A 59 -3.95 24.66 4.84
N LEU A 60 -5.17 25.19 4.90
CA LEU A 60 -5.49 26.46 4.25
C LEU A 60 -4.62 27.59 4.82
N ASP A 61 -4.47 27.66 6.14
CA ASP A 61 -3.57 28.61 6.80
C ASP A 61 -2.11 28.38 6.38
N GLY A 62 -1.64 27.13 6.34
CA GLY A 62 -0.29 26.78 5.86
C GLY A 62 -0.04 27.14 4.39
N VAL A 63 -1.03 26.95 3.51
CA VAL A 63 -0.94 27.32 2.09
C VAL A 63 -0.96 28.83 1.92
N ILE A 64 -1.79 29.55 2.67
CA ILE A 64 -1.87 31.01 2.61
C ILE A 64 -0.57 31.64 3.12
N THR A 65 -0.06 31.18 4.27
CA THR A 65 1.18 31.69 4.86
C THR A 65 2.42 31.46 4.00
N THR A 66 2.44 30.37 3.22
CA THR A 66 3.55 30.05 2.30
C THR A 66 3.45 30.76 0.95
N LYS A 67 2.29 31.27 0.56
CA LYS A 67 2.13 32.06 -0.68
C LYS A 67 2.77 33.44 -0.49
N LEU A 68 3.76 33.75 -1.33
CA LEU A 68 4.42 35.07 -1.36
C LEU A 68 3.43 36.24 -1.56
N ASN A 69 2.36 36.01 -2.32
CA ASN A 69 1.29 36.99 -2.56
C ASN A 69 -0.05 36.38 -2.11
N THR A 70 -0.41 36.61 -0.84
CA THR A 70 -1.75 36.26 -0.35
C THR A 70 -2.78 37.19 -0.99
N THR A 71 -3.82 36.59 -1.58
CA THR A 71 -4.92 37.38 -2.17
C THR A 71 -5.95 37.72 -1.09
N LEU A 72 -6.56 38.91 -1.17
CA LEU A 72 -7.64 39.30 -0.25
C LEU A 72 -8.78 38.28 -0.20
N GLY A 73 -9.07 37.61 -1.33
CA GLY A 73 -10.08 36.55 -1.39
C GLY A 73 -9.69 35.26 -0.63
N ASP A 74 -8.40 34.91 -0.60
CA ASP A 74 -7.91 33.78 0.19
C ASP A 74 -8.04 34.07 1.70
N GLU A 75 -7.84 35.31 2.12
CA GLU A 75 -8.02 35.72 3.52
C GLU A 75 -9.51 35.73 3.92
N THR A 76 -10.39 36.25 3.07
CA THR A 76 -11.83 36.24 3.36
C THR A 76 -12.35 34.82 3.49
N THR A 77 -12.01 33.93 2.56
CA THR A 77 -12.42 32.51 2.63
C THR A 77 -11.88 31.82 3.88
N LEU A 78 -10.63 32.09 4.29
CA LEU A 78 -10.08 31.58 5.55
C LEU A 78 -10.86 32.07 6.77
N THR A 79 -11.22 33.36 6.81
CA THR A 79 -12.01 33.92 7.92
C THR A 79 -13.42 33.36 7.98
N GLU A 80 -14.08 33.16 6.84
CA GLU A 80 -15.40 32.52 6.74
C GLU A 80 -15.36 31.08 7.25
N GLU A 81 -14.37 30.29 6.81
CA GLU A 81 -14.18 28.91 7.27
C GLU A 81 -13.87 28.85 8.78
N ARG A 82 -13.06 29.78 9.31
CA ARG A 82 -12.82 29.91 10.77
C ARG A 82 -14.10 30.24 11.54
N ASN A 83 -14.96 31.12 11.00
CA ASN A 83 -16.23 31.48 11.62
C ASN A 83 -17.21 30.30 11.60
N ASN A 84 -17.33 29.60 10.47
CA ASN A 84 -18.14 28.38 10.35
C ASN A 84 -17.68 27.31 11.35
N PHE A 85 -16.38 27.10 11.49
CA PHE A 85 -15.82 26.19 12.48
C PHE A 85 -16.18 26.60 13.92
N ARG A 86 -16.04 27.89 14.27
CA ARG A 86 -16.42 28.40 15.60
C ARG A 86 -17.89 28.18 15.92
N VAL A 87 -18.79 28.37 14.95
CA VAL A 87 -20.23 28.14 15.14
C VAL A 87 -20.51 26.66 15.41
N ARG A 88 -19.96 25.75 14.59
CA ARG A 88 -20.12 24.31 14.79
C ARG A 88 -19.51 23.83 16.11
N ARG A 89 -18.35 24.36 16.49
CA ARG A 89 -17.70 24.05 17.77
C ARG A 89 -18.56 24.49 18.96
N LYS A 90 -19.18 25.67 18.93
CA LYS A 90 -20.09 26.11 20.00
C LYS A 90 -21.32 25.20 20.10
N ALA A 91 -21.86 24.72 18.99
CA ALA A 91 -22.96 23.75 19.01
C ALA A 91 -22.52 22.41 19.64
N TRP A 92 -21.32 21.93 19.30
CA TRP A 92 -20.70 20.76 19.91
C TRP A 92 -20.49 20.90 21.42
N GLU A 93 -19.90 22.02 21.86
CA GLU A 93 -19.62 22.31 23.27
C GLU A 93 -20.89 22.33 24.14
N LYS A 94 -22.05 22.68 23.58
CA LYS A 94 -23.35 22.61 24.28
C LYS A 94 -23.82 21.19 24.53
N LEU A 95 -23.46 20.24 23.67
CA LEU A 95 -23.82 18.83 23.79
C LEU A 95 -22.83 18.05 24.67
N CYS A 96 -21.59 18.53 24.80
CA CYS A 96 -20.56 17.90 25.62
C CYS A 96 -20.97 17.58 27.07
N PRO A 97 -21.67 18.46 27.83
CA PRO A 97 -22.08 18.13 29.20
C PRO A 97 -23.09 16.98 29.30
N ILE A 98 -23.83 16.70 28.22
CA ILE A 98 -24.82 15.62 28.16
C ILE A 98 -24.09 14.28 27.91
N TYR A 99 -23.24 14.24 26.87
CA TYR A 99 -22.59 13.01 26.43
C TYR A 99 -21.25 12.71 27.14
N MET A 100 -20.58 13.73 27.64
CA MET A 100 -19.30 13.65 28.34
C MET A 100 -19.29 14.56 29.58
N PRO A 101 -20.10 14.25 30.61
CA PRO A 101 -20.28 15.12 31.78
C PRO A 101 -18.97 15.38 32.55
N GLY A 102 -18.07 14.39 32.62
CA GLY A 102 -16.80 14.52 33.35
C GLY A 102 -15.72 15.34 32.63
N ILE A 103 -15.97 15.82 31.40
CA ILE A 103 -14.95 16.50 30.59
C ILE A 103 -14.46 17.80 31.25
N LEU A 104 -15.35 18.50 31.96
CA LEU A 104 -15.02 19.76 32.61
C LEU A 104 -14.06 19.54 33.79
N GLN A 105 -14.30 18.49 34.59
CA GLN A 105 -13.42 18.10 35.68
C GLN A 105 -12.07 17.59 35.15
N TYR A 106 -12.09 16.78 34.09
CA TYR A 106 -10.89 16.28 33.43
C TYR A 106 -10.00 17.42 32.93
N LYS A 107 -10.58 18.43 32.26
CA LYS A 107 -9.88 19.63 31.82
C LYS A 107 -9.31 20.43 33.00
N ALA A 108 -10.06 20.56 34.08
CA ALA A 108 -9.60 21.26 35.28
C ALA A 108 -8.43 20.54 35.98
N ASN A 109 -8.42 19.20 35.97
CA ASN A 109 -7.32 18.41 36.52
C ASN A 109 -6.06 18.49 35.63
N LEU A 110 -6.22 18.39 34.31
CA LEU A 110 -5.15 18.62 33.34
C LEU A 110 -4.52 20.00 33.48
N ALA A 111 -5.34 21.04 33.67
CA ALA A 111 -4.86 22.41 33.89
C ALA A 111 -4.03 22.58 35.16
N LYS A 112 -4.23 21.72 36.18
CA LYS A 112 -3.44 21.71 37.41
C LYS A 112 -2.15 20.91 37.24
N GLU A 113 -2.19 19.84 36.45
CA GLU A 113 -1.03 18.98 36.17
C GLU A 113 -0.03 19.66 35.22
N ASP A 114 -0.50 20.37 34.19
CA ASP A 114 0.33 21.07 33.20
C ASP A 114 -0.13 22.52 32.93
N PRO A 115 0.49 23.54 33.56
CA PRO A 115 0.17 24.96 33.34
C PRO A 115 0.49 25.48 31.93
N GLN A 116 1.42 24.83 31.20
CA GLN A 116 1.85 25.26 29.85
C GLN A 116 0.85 24.92 28.74
N VAL A 117 -0.09 24.00 28.97
CA VAL A 117 -1.12 23.63 27.98
C VAL A 117 -2.12 24.77 27.73
N GLN A 118 -2.11 25.82 28.57
CA GLN A 118 -2.98 26.99 28.47
C GLN A 118 -2.47 28.14 27.58
N THR A 119 -1.33 28.01 26.89
CA THR A 119 -1.06 28.94 25.78
C THR A 119 -1.93 28.56 24.58
N ALA A 120 -3.24 28.76 24.74
CA ALA A 120 -4.22 28.63 23.68
C ALA A 120 -3.82 29.64 22.61
N SER A 121 -3.20 29.15 21.53
CA SER A 121 -3.07 29.92 20.31
C SER A 121 -4.46 30.48 19.97
N ASN A 122 -4.52 31.79 19.69
CA ASN A 122 -5.78 32.49 19.36
C ASN A 122 -6.44 31.97 18.06
N LYS A 123 -5.73 31.08 17.34
CA LYS A 123 -6.20 30.45 16.11
C LYS A 123 -7.25 29.39 16.40
N ALA A 124 -8.33 29.41 15.61
CA ALA A 124 -9.44 28.47 15.79
C ALA A 124 -9.00 27.02 15.58
N GLU A 125 -8.01 26.83 14.71
CA GLU A 125 -7.44 25.55 14.30
C GLU A 125 -6.48 24.91 15.32
N ASP A 126 -6.11 25.58 16.40
CA ASP A 126 -5.23 25.03 17.43
C ASP A 126 -6.00 24.55 18.68
N VAL A 127 -7.30 24.82 18.72
CA VAL A 127 -8.17 24.40 19.83
C VAL A 127 -8.38 22.89 19.81
N VAL A 128 -8.09 22.22 20.92
CA VAL A 128 -8.28 20.78 21.06
C VAL A 128 -9.76 20.43 21.11
N ILE A 129 -10.21 19.62 20.16
CA ILE A 129 -11.54 19.00 20.18
C ILE A 129 -11.42 17.71 20.98
N TRP A 130 -12.07 17.65 22.13
CA TRP A 130 -12.02 16.47 22.98
C TRP A 130 -13.03 15.43 22.50
N LEU A 131 -12.51 14.27 22.10
CA LEU A 131 -13.25 13.05 21.75
C LEU A 131 -12.82 11.92 22.69
N PRO A 132 -13.64 10.86 22.85
CA PRO A 132 -13.28 9.71 23.68
C PRO A 132 -11.89 9.10 23.38
N SER A 133 -11.46 9.11 22.12
CA SER A 133 -10.13 8.65 21.70
C SER A 133 -8.95 9.44 22.27
N LEU A 134 -9.12 10.71 22.61
CA LEU A 134 -8.08 11.55 23.24
C LEU A 134 -8.00 11.36 24.75
N ILE A 135 -8.96 10.65 25.35
CA ILE A 135 -9.00 10.38 26.78
C ILE A 135 -8.34 9.01 27.03
N PRO A 136 -7.41 8.89 28.00
CA PRO A 136 -6.83 7.60 28.37
C PRO A 136 -7.89 6.60 28.84
N SER A 137 -7.75 5.32 28.49
CA SER A 137 -8.71 4.26 28.79
C SER A 137 -9.12 4.19 30.27
N SER A 138 -8.21 4.49 31.19
CA SER A 138 -8.46 4.50 32.64
C SER A 138 -9.44 5.59 33.11
N ARG A 139 -9.54 6.70 32.38
CA ARG A 139 -10.37 7.85 32.74
C ARG A 139 -11.65 7.94 31.90
N ARG A 140 -11.83 7.10 30.88
CA ARG A 140 -12.99 7.15 29.96
C ARG A 140 -14.32 6.92 30.67
N SER A 141 -14.41 5.93 31.55
CA SER A 141 -15.65 5.62 32.30
C SER A 141 -16.08 6.74 33.25
N GLN A 142 -15.15 7.61 33.66
CA GLN A 142 -15.46 8.77 34.52
C GLN A 142 -15.86 10.01 33.72
N VAL A 143 -15.44 10.08 32.45
CA VAL A 143 -15.59 11.28 31.61
C VAL A 143 -16.72 11.14 30.59
N CYS A 144 -16.81 9.98 29.95
CA CYS A 144 -17.73 9.67 28.88
C CYS A 144 -18.85 8.75 29.40
N MET A 145 -20.01 8.81 28.75
CA MET A 145 -21.04 7.81 28.97
C MET A 145 -20.66 6.44 28.40
N ASP A 146 -21.28 5.40 28.94
CA ASP A 146 -21.11 4.02 28.50
C ASP A 146 -21.49 3.87 27.02
N GLY A 147 -20.73 3.05 26.29
CA GLY A 147 -20.91 2.81 24.85
C GLY A 147 -20.44 3.92 23.92
N LEU A 148 -20.13 5.13 24.41
CA LEU A 148 -19.70 6.24 23.56
C LEU A 148 -18.34 5.96 22.87
N ALA A 149 -17.43 5.31 23.58
CA ALA A 149 -16.11 4.93 23.05
C ALA A 149 -16.22 3.82 21.99
N GLU A 150 -17.16 2.89 22.14
CA GLU A 150 -17.41 1.80 21.18
C GLU A 150 -18.03 2.35 19.88
N ILE A 151 -18.94 3.31 20.00
CA ILE A 151 -19.51 4.04 18.85
C ILE A 151 -18.39 4.78 18.10
N GLU A 152 -17.49 5.46 18.81
CA GLU A 152 -16.34 6.10 18.18
C GLU A 152 -15.44 5.06 17.49
N GLU A 153 -15.13 3.93 18.14
CA GLU A 153 -14.30 2.88 17.55
C GLU A 153 -14.89 2.37 16.22
N ARG A 154 -16.19 2.01 16.20
CA ARG A 154 -16.88 1.57 14.97
C ARG A 154 -16.81 2.62 13.86
N LEU A 155 -16.99 3.89 14.19
CA LEU A 155 -16.88 4.99 13.24
C LEU A 155 -15.44 5.18 12.74
N ARG A 156 -14.43 5.03 13.60
CA ARG A 156 -13.02 5.12 13.20
C ARG A 156 -12.62 3.99 12.25
N ASP A 157 -13.18 2.80 12.41
CA ASP A 157 -12.93 1.65 11.54
C ASP A 157 -13.44 1.90 10.13
N ALA A 158 -14.68 2.36 10.04
CA ALA A 158 -15.29 2.76 8.79
C ALA A 158 -14.52 3.93 8.14
N GLN A 159 -14.11 4.94 8.92
CA GLN A 159 -13.30 6.05 8.41
C GLN A 159 -11.93 5.61 7.92
N CYS A 160 -11.28 4.62 8.55
CA CYS A 160 -10.02 4.05 8.06
C CYS A 160 -10.21 3.39 6.70
N MET A 161 -11.25 2.55 6.56
CA MET A 161 -11.55 1.87 5.31
C MET A 161 -11.91 2.85 4.19
N ASP A 162 -12.84 3.78 4.43
CA ASP A 162 -13.24 4.80 3.46
C ASP A 162 -12.06 5.70 3.05
N SER A 163 -11.17 6.04 3.99
CA SER A 163 -9.98 6.85 3.69
C SER A 163 -9.00 6.09 2.80
N LEU A 164 -8.80 4.78 3.03
CA LEU A 164 -7.97 3.94 2.16
C LEU A 164 -8.60 3.75 0.78
N GLN A 165 -9.91 3.48 0.70
CA GLN A 165 -10.62 3.38 -0.59
C GLN A 165 -10.55 4.69 -1.37
N LYS A 166 -10.76 5.83 -0.69
CA LYS A 166 -10.61 7.17 -1.28
C LYS A 166 -9.19 7.41 -1.77
N LEU A 167 -8.17 7.04 -0.98
CA LEU A 167 -6.77 7.14 -1.37
C LEU A 167 -6.48 6.32 -2.64
N ARG A 168 -6.89 5.05 -2.67
CA ARG A 168 -6.76 4.17 -3.84
C ARG A 168 -7.42 4.77 -5.08
N ARG A 169 -8.67 5.22 -4.97
CA ARG A 169 -9.41 5.86 -6.08
C ARG A 169 -8.66 7.09 -6.61
N ILE A 170 -8.16 7.95 -5.72
CA ILE A 170 -7.40 9.14 -6.10
C ILE A 170 -6.10 8.75 -6.81
N LEU A 171 -5.39 7.72 -6.32
CA LEU A 171 -4.17 7.21 -6.94
C LEU A 171 -4.46 6.63 -8.34
N ARG A 172 -5.56 5.88 -8.53
CA ARG A 172 -5.99 5.40 -9.87
C ARG A 172 -6.19 6.56 -10.84
N VAL A 173 -6.96 7.58 -10.43
CA VAL A 173 -7.19 8.77 -11.25
C VAL A 173 -5.87 9.50 -11.55
N LYS A 174 -4.99 9.62 -10.55
CA LYS A 174 -3.70 10.28 -10.72
C LYS A 174 -2.80 9.55 -11.72
N SER A 175 -2.68 8.23 -11.62
CA SER A 175 -1.90 7.43 -12.58
C SER A 175 -2.42 7.60 -14.01
N ARG A 176 -3.75 7.58 -14.20
CA ARG A 176 -4.37 7.86 -15.52
C ARG A 176 -4.07 9.27 -16.02
N LEU A 177 -4.14 10.28 -15.16
CA LEU A 177 -3.81 11.68 -15.52
C LEU A 177 -2.34 11.85 -15.91
N ILE A 178 -1.42 11.19 -15.21
CA ILE A 178 0.01 11.22 -15.53
C ILE A 178 0.25 10.55 -16.89
N HIS A 179 -0.36 9.38 -17.12
CA HIS A 179 -0.27 8.69 -18.40
C HIS A 179 -0.82 9.54 -19.55
N PHE A 180 -2.00 10.15 -19.35
CA PHE A 180 -2.61 11.06 -20.31
C PHE A 180 -1.71 12.26 -20.61
N LYS A 181 -1.14 12.90 -19.57
CA LYS A 181 -0.21 14.01 -19.73
C LYS A 181 1.02 13.59 -20.54
N ASN A 182 1.64 12.48 -20.18
CA ASN A 182 2.87 12.01 -20.83
C ASN A 182 2.65 11.65 -22.32
N LYS A 183 1.47 11.13 -22.67
CA LYS A 183 1.13 10.74 -24.04
C LYS A 183 0.67 11.93 -24.90
N ASN A 184 -0.20 12.79 -24.35
CA ASN A 184 -1.02 13.71 -25.14
C ASN A 184 -0.65 15.19 -24.96
N VAL A 185 -0.07 15.58 -23.81
CA VAL A 185 0.16 17.00 -23.51
C VAL A 185 1.56 17.41 -23.97
N ARG A 186 1.61 18.33 -24.93
CA ARG A 186 2.84 18.92 -25.48
C ARG A 186 2.84 20.43 -25.17
N GLY A 187 4.03 21.02 -25.06
CA GLY A 187 4.19 22.47 -24.86
C GLY A 187 4.03 22.95 -23.43
N GLN A 188 4.45 24.20 -23.19
CA GLN A 188 4.57 24.77 -21.84
C GLN A 188 3.22 25.11 -21.21
N ARG A 189 2.30 25.75 -21.95
CA ARG A 189 1.01 26.22 -21.42
C ARG A 189 0.09 25.07 -20.99
N ASP A 190 -0.06 24.06 -21.85
CA ASP A 190 -0.91 22.91 -21.54
C ASP A 190 -0.22 21.98 -20.53
N GLY A 191 1.12 21.97 -20.53
CA GLY A 191 1.93 21.30 -19.51
C GLY A 191 1.73 21.86 -18.10
N THR A 192 1.74 23.20 -17.94
CA THR A 192 1.50 23.85 -16.63
C THR A 192 0.06 23.67 -16.16
N ARG A 193 -0.92 23.79 -17.07
CA ARG A 193 -2.34 23.54 -16.76
C ARG A 193 -2.57 22.08 -16.33
N SER A 194 -1.95 21.13 -17.00
CA SER A 194 -2.04 19.71 -16.63
C SER A 194 -1.37 19.43 -15.29
N ARG A 195 -0.22 20.06 -15.02
CA ARG A 195 0.47 19.95 -13.72
C ARG A 195 -0.40 20.46 -12.58
N SER A 196 -1.05 21.62 -12.73
CA SER A 196 -1.94 22.15 -11.67
C SER A 196 -3.17 21.27 -11.41
N VAL A 197 -3.69 20.55 -12.41
CA VAL A 197 -4.72 19.52 -12.21
C VAL A 197 -4.16 18.35 -11.40
N ILE A 198 -2.97 17.85 -11.76
CA ILE A 198 -2.30 16.76 -11.05
C ILE A 198 -1.99 17.14 -9.60
N ASP A 199 -1.53 18.37 -9.35
CA ASP A 199 -1.21 18.88 -8.02
C ASP A 199 -2.47 18.97 -7.13
N ARG A 200 -3.61 19.37 -7.70
CA ARG A 200 -4.90 19.33 -6.98
C ARG A 200 -5.32 17.92 -6.61
N VAL A 201 -5.16 16.95 -7.51
CA VAL A 201 -5.44 15.53 -7.22
C VAL A 201 -4.47 14.99 -6.17
N HIS A 202 -3.20 15.42 -6.23
CA HIS A 202 -2.19 15.05 -5.26
C HIS A 202 -2.51 15.57 -3.85
N LEU A 203 -2.97 16.82 -3.74
CA LEU A 203 -3.43 17.37 -2.46
C LEU A 203 -4.61 16.57 -1.89
N LYS A 204 -5.54 16.12 -2.73
CA LYS A 204 -6.63 15.23 -2.29
C LYS A 204 -6.10 13.90 -1.74
N ALA A 205 -5.03 13.35 -2.33
CA ALA A 205 -4.39 12.14 -1.83
C ALA A 205 -3.75 12.37 -0.44
N ARG A 206 -3.03 13.49 -0.25
CA ARG A 206 -2.51 13.91 1.07
C ARG A 206 -3.62 13.98 2.10
N ASN A 207 -4.73 14.62 1.76
CA ASN A 207 -5.86 14.77 2.68
C ASN A 207 -6.45 13.40 3.09
N ALA A 208 -6.55 12.45 2.16
CA ALA A 208 -7.01 11.10 2.47
C ALA A 208 -6.00 10.33 3.34
N ALA A 209 -4.70 10.44 3.05
CA ALA A 209 -3.64 9.79 3.82
C ALA A 209 -3.57 10.31 5.26
N ASP A 210 -3.65 11.62 5.47
CA ASP A 210 -3.62 12.19 6.82
C ASP A 210 -4.89 11.89 7.60
N ARG A 211 -6.05 11.83 6.93
CA ARG A 211 -7.29 11.34 7.55
C ARG A 211 -7.10 9.91 8.04
N TYR A 212 -6.55 9.03 7.21
CA TYR A 212 -6.24 7.65 7.61
C TYR A 212 -5.29 7.58 8.81
N ARG A 213 -4.16 8.32 8.78
CA ARG A 213 -3.19 8.36 9.89
C ARG A 213 -3.82 8.80 11.20
N ALA A 214 -4.63 9.86 11.17
CA ALA A 214 -5.32 10.35 12.36
C ALA A 214 -6.39 9.37 12.86
N CYS A 215 -7.16 8.76 11.97
CA CYS A 215 -8.15 7.75 12.36
C CYS A 215 -7.49 6.51 12.96
N ARG A 216 -6.37 6.05 12.39
CA ARG A 216 -5.59 4.93 12.92
C ARG A 216 -5.02 5.25 14.30
N ALA A 217 -4.50 6.46 14.50
CA ALA A 217 -4.02 6.91 15.80
C ALA A 217 -5.14 6.93 16.86
N ALA A 218 -6.33 7.43 16.48
CA ALA A 218 -7.50 7.42 17.36
C ALA A 218 -7.99 6.00 17.67
N LYS A 219 -8.01 5.10 16.67
CA LYS A 219 -8.35 3.68 16.86
C LYS A 219 -7.36 2.99 17.80
N LEU A 220 -6.06 3.25 17.63
CA LEU A 220 -5.01 2.73 18.52
C LEU A 220 -5.20 3.21 19.95
N ALA A 221 -5.59 4.47 20.14
CA ALA A 221 -5.89 4.99 21.46
C ALA A 221 -7.13 4.31 22.08
N LEU A 222 -8.18 4.06 21.30
CA LEU A 222 -9.42 3.43 21.77
C LEU A 222 -9.25 1.94 22.12
N ALA A 223 -8.84 1.13 21.14
CA ALA A 223 -8.81 -0.33 21.22
C ALA A 223 -7.49 -0.90 21.74
N GLY A 224 -6.41 -0.13 21.69
CA GLY A 224 -5.05 -0.64 21.93
C GLY A 224 -4.51 -1.51 20.78
N PRO A 225 -3.29 -2.07 20.94
CA PRO A 225 -2.70 -2.93 19.93
C PRO A 225 -3.48 -4.25 19.80
N GLY A 226 -3.71 -4.71 18.57
CA GLY A 226 -4.47 -5.92 18.32
C GLY A 226 -4.43 -6.41 16.88
N LYS A 227 -5.17 -7.49 16.59
CA LYS A 227 -5.24 -8.13 15.25
C LYS A 227 -5.71 -7.19 14.14
N TRP A 228 -6.38 -6.10 14.50
CA TRP A 228 -6.81 -5.09 13.54
C TRP A 228 -5.62 -4.35 12.88
N GLU A 229 -4.42 -4.36 13.47
CA GLU A 229 -3.21 -3.77 12.87
C GLU A 229 -2.77 -4.47 11.58
N ASP A 230 -3.07 -5.76 11.43
CA ASP A 230 -2.79 -6.51 10.20
C ASP A 230 -3.60 -5.96 9.01
N THR A 231 -4.83 -5.52 9.31
CA THR A 231 -5.76 -4.94 8.32
C THR A 231 -5.47 -3.45 8.11
N PHE A 232 -5.26 -2.71 9.20
CA PHE A 232 -4.95 -1.27 9.19
C PHE A 232 -3.49 -1.02 9.58
N ARG A 233 -2.58 -1.23 8.61
CA ARG A 233 -1.14 -1.01 8.78
C ARG A 233 -0.78 0.47 8.86
N VAL A 234 0.41 0.77 9.39
CA VAL A 234 0.97 2.12 9.36
C VAL A 234 1.14 2.56 7.90
N LEU A 235 0.72 3.78 7.57
CA LEU A 235 0.80 4.32 6.21
C LEU A 235 1.98 5.27 6.08
N ASP A 236 3.09 4.73 5.58
CA ASP A 236 4.27 5.51 5.28
C ASP A 236 4.13 6.26 3.95
N ASN A 237 4.90 7.33 3.78
CA ASN A 237 4.92 8.07 2.52
C ASN A 237 5.32 7.19 1.31
N ARG A 238 6.13 6.15 1.57
CA ARG A 238 6.59 5.17 0.56
C ARG A 238 5.47 4.25 0.05
N ASP A 239 4.41 4.08 0.85
CA ASP A 239 3.27 3.24 0.51
C ASP A 239 2.26 3.96 -0.39
N ILE A 240 2.28 5.31 -0.42
CA ILE A 240 1.34 6.13 -1.20
C ILE A 240 1.77 6.18 -2.66
N ARG A 241 1.51 5.09 -3.39
CA ARG A 241 1.91 4.94 -4.80
C ARG A 241 0.84 4.28 -5.65
N GLY A 242 0.83 4.58 -6.95
CA GLY A 242 -0.01 3.90 -7.92
C GLY A 242 0.35 2.42 -8.05
N TYR A 243 -0.57 1.61 -8.57
CA TYR A 243 -0.36 0.18 -8.83
C TYR A 243 0.68 -0.07 -9.95
N GLN A 244 0.90 0.90 -10.83
CA GLN A 244 1.90 0.88 -11.91
C GLN A 244 3.20 1.58 -11.54
N ASP A 245 3.25 2.28 -10.41
CA ASP A 245 4.45 3.00 -10.00
C ASP A 245 5.45 1.97 -9.47
N PRO A 246 6.66 1.87 -10.04
CA PRO A 246 7.68 0.98 -9.52
C PRO A 246 8.00 1.38 -8.07
N ASP A 247 8.37 0.39 -7.24
CA ASP A 247 9.05 0.67 -5.97
C ASP A 247 10.10 1.75 -6.19
N ARG A 248 10.08 2.83 -5.38
CA ARG A 248 11.27 3.68 -5.22
C ARG A 248 12.39 2.68 -4.97
N LEU A 249 13.34 2.61 -5.91
CA LEU A 249 14.33 1.55 -5.94
C LEU A 249 14.88 1.43 -4.53
N ARG A 250 14.70 0.26 -3.89
CA ARG A 250 15.35 0.05 -2.59
C ARG A 250 16.81 0.43 -2.81
N PRO A 251 17.40 1.30 -1.96
CA PRO A 251 18.78 1.70 -2.13
C PRO A 251 19.60 0.44 -2.37
N LYS A 252 20.36 0.40 -3.47
CA LYS A 252 21.07 -0.79 -3.93
C LYS A 252 21.89 -1.31 -2.74
N VAL A 253 21.45 -2.42 -2.14
CA VAL A 253 22.26 -3.11 -1.15
C VAL A 253 23.28 -3.88 -1.97
N GLY A 254 24.56 -3.53 -1.81
CA GLY A 254 25.66 -4.26 -2.45
C GLY A 254 25.50 -5.76 -2.20
N ARG A 255 25.73 -6.56 -3.24
CA ARG A 255 25.75 -8.02 -3.07
C ARG A 255 27.05 -8.34 -2.35
N LYS A 256 26.96 -8.93 -1.15
CA LYS A 256 28.11 -9.30 -0.33
C LYS A 256 29.15 -10.04 -1.18
N GLY A 257 30.36 -9.48 -1.31
CA GLY A 257 31.46 -10.04 -2.12
C GLY A 257 31.70 -9.38 -3.48
N THR A 258 31.14 -8.20 -3.76
CA THR A 258 31.44 -7.41 -4.97
C THR A 258 32.17 -6.11 -4.63
N LEU A 259 32.95 -5.56 -5.59
CA LEU A 259 33.77 -4.31 -5.45
C LEU A 259 32.96 -3.07 -4.98
N GLU A 260 31.65 -3.17 -4.88
CA GLU A 260 30.73 -2.14 -4.40
C GLU A 260 30.59 -2.12 -2.86
N ASP A 261 31.19 -3.09 -2.15
CA ASP A 261 31.14 -3.18 -0.67
C ASP A 261 31.87 -2.03 0.05
N ASP A 262 32.86 -1.38 -0.60
CA ASP A 262 33.67 -0.30 -0.02
C ASP A 262 33.14 1.12 -0.34
N GLN A 263 32.03 1.25 -1.09
CA GLN A 263 31.44 2.56 -1.32
C GLN A 263 30.66 3.01 -0.08
N PRO A 264 30.94 4.21 0.47
CA PRO A 264 30.17 4.72 1.59
C PRO A 264 28.71 4.81 1.17
N ARG A 265 27.84 4.14 1.94
CA ARG A 265 26.39 4.22 1.81
C ARG A 265 26.02 5.70 1.73
N ALA A 266 25.59 6.16 0.57
CA ALA A 266 24.94 7.46 0.47
C ALA A 266 23.76 7.39 1.43
N ALA A 267 23.87 8.06 2.57
CA ALA A 267 22.75 8.31 3.44
C ALA A 267 21.80 9.16 2.58
N VAL A 268 20.86 8.48 1.90
CA VAL A 268 19.67 9.14 1.42
C VAL A 268 19.03 9.59 2.72
N ALA A 269 19.27 10.85 3.07
CA ALA A 269 18.44 11.52 4.04
C ALA A 269 17.02 11.22 3.55
N ASP A 270 16.23 10.52 4.36
CA ASP A 270 14.79 10.63 4.26
C ASP A 270 14.52 12.10 4.57
N THR A 271 14.75 12.98 3.60
CA THR A 271 14.25 14.32 3.68
C THR A 271 12.75 14.13 3.83
N GLU A 272 12.19 14.71 4.87
CA GLU A 272 10.75 14.79 5.14
C GLU A 272 9.98 15.55 4.03
N GLU A 273 10.65 15.74 2.90
CA GLU A 273 10.21 16.34 1.66
C GLU A 273 9.18 15.41 1.03
N GLU A 274 7.94 15.88 1.14
CA GLU A 274 6.96 15.87 0.06
C GLU A 274 7.07 14.65 -0.87
N PHE A 275 6.19 13.66 -0.69
CA PHE A 275 6.18 12.48 -1.56
C PHE A 275 5.91 12.87 -3.01
N GLU A 276 6.98 13.05 -3.78
CA GLU A 276 6.93 13.28 -5.21
C GLU A 276 6.42 12.01 -5.90
N LEU A 277 5.40 12.15 -6.77
CA LEU A 277 4.89 11.08 -7.63
C LEU A 277 5.17 11.34 -9.11
N PHE A 278 6.20 12.10 -9.43
CA PHE A 278 6.77 11.97 -10.76
C PHE A 278 7.67 10.75 -10.71
N ASN A 279 7.47 9.82 -11.64
CA ASN A 279 8.33 8.66 -11.77
C ASN A 279 9.78 9.16 -11.84
N GLU A 280 10.61 8.71 -10.91
CA GLU A 280 12.06 8.82 -11.05
C GLU A 280 12.41 8.25 -12.42
N VAL A 281 13.05 9.06 -13.27
CA VAL A 281 13.45 8.64 -14.60
C VAL A 281 14.49 7.55 -14.42
N ARG A 282 14.08 6.30 -14.59
CA ARG A 282 14.99 5.15 -14.58
C ARG A 282 16.07 5.39 -15.62
N THR A 283 17.30 5.39 -15.17
CA THR A 283 18.46 5.41 -16.03
C THR A 283 18.61 4.04 -16.71
N ARG A 284 19.33 4.00 -17.82
CA ARG A 284 19.62 2.77 -18.58
C ARG A 284 20.31 1.69 -17.72
N ARG A 285 20.90 2.08 -16.58
CA ARG A 285 21.59 1.22 -15.60
C ARG A 285 20.67 0.60 -14.54
N ASP A 286 19.45 1.11 -14.36
CA ASP A 286 18.52 0.65 -13.32
C ASP A 286 17.80 -0.66 -13.68
N GLY A 287 18.00 -1.13 -14.91
CA GLY A 287 17.32 -2.30 -15.47
C GLY A 287 15.86 -2.00 -15.83
N SER A 288 15.44 -2.45 -17.01
CA SER A 288 14.03 -2.42 -17.42
C SER A 288 13.18 -3.49 -16.69
N GLY A 289 13.80 -4.33 -15.86
CA GLY A 289 13.18 -5.49 -15.24
C GLY A 289 11.98 -5.13 -14.38
N GLU A 290 10.82 -5.67 -14.74
CA GLU A 290 9.61 -5.67 -13.91
C GLU A 290 9.67 -6.73 -12.80
N THR A 291 10.68 -7.60 -12.82
CA THR A 291 10.86 -8.76 -11.93
C THR A 291 10.97 -8.42 -10.45
N ARG A 292 11.37 -7.19 -10.09
CA ARG A 292 11.50 -6.74 -8.69
C ARG A 292 10.39 -5.79 -8.23
N ARG A 293 9.32 -5.63 -9.01
CA ARG A 293 8.22 -4.73 -8.63
C ARG A 293 7.36 -5.39 -7.56
N THR A 294 7.21 -4.73 -6.42
CA THR A 294 6.22 -5.07 -5.40
C THR A 294 5.06 -4.08 -5.43
N LEU A 295 3.85 -4.53 -5.08
CA LEU A 295 2.71 -3.64 -4.89
C LEU A 295 2.72 -3.13 -3.45
N SER A 296 2.35 -1.86 -3.25
CA SER A 296 2.17 -1.33 -1.89
C SER A 296 1.05 -2.09 -1.18
N TRP A 297 1.19 -2.29 0.14
CA TRP A 297 0.23 -3.06 0.94
C TRP A 297 -1.19 -2.50 0.81
N ILE A 298 -1.32 -1.19 0.56
CA ILE A 298 -2.62 -0.55 0.32
C ILE A 298 -3.39 -1.22 -0.81
N TRP A 299 -2.73 -1.87 -1.78
CA TRP A 299 -3.39 -2.57 -2.89
C TRP A 299 -3.65 -4.06 -2.62
N THR A 300 -3.06 -4.64 -1.57
CA THR A 300 -3.11 -6.08 -1.29
C THR A 300 -4.13 -6.49 -0.23
N THR A 301 -4.58 -5.55 0.61
CA THR A 301 -5.39 -5.87 1.81
C THR A 301 -6.90 -5.92 1.57
N THR A 302 -7.37 -5.64 0.36
CA THR A 302 -8.83 -5.59 0.08
C THR A 302 -9.26 -6.85 -0.65
N PRO A 303 -10.21 -7.64 -0.13
CA PRO A 303 -10.85 -8.69 -0.91
C PRO A 303 -11.59 -8.04 -2.08
N MET A 304 -11.39 -8.57 -3.30
CA MET A 304 -12.07 -8.08 -4.50
C MET A 304 -13.58 -8.29 -4.36
N ASN A 305 -14.34 -7.22 -4.24
CA ASN A 305 -15.78 -7.29 -4.44
C ASN A 305 -16.03 -7.43 -5.95
N SER A 306 -16.57 -8.58 -6.35
CA SER A 306 -16.77 -9.03 -7.74
C SER A 306 -17.61 -8.10 -8.64
N THR A 307 -18.25 -7.08 -8.09
CA THR A 307 -19.34 -6.34 -8.74
C THR A 307 -18.94 -4.97 -9.31
N GLY A 308 -17.69 -4.53 -9.14
CA GLY A 308 -17.24 -3.22 -9.59
C GLY A 308 -16.40 -3.24 -10.87
N ASP A 309 -16.89 -2.57 -11.91
CA ASP A 309 -16.21 -2.20 -13.20
C ASP A 309 -14.85 -1.48 -13.01
N GLY A 310 -14.48 -1.11 -11.78
CA GLY A 310 -13.23 -0.43 -11.47
C GLY A 310 -12.01 -1.33 -11.27
N ASP A 311 -12.18 -2.66 -11.22
CA ASP A 311 -11.14 -3.60 -10.76
C ASP A 311 -10.39 -4.34 -11.88
N ASP A 312 -10.71 -4.10 -13.15
CA ASP A 312 -10.03 -4.75 -14.28
C ASP A 312 -8.52 -4.51 -14.30
N ILE A 313 -8.09 -3.33 -13.88
CA ILE A 313 -6.68 -3.00 -13.74
C ILE A 313 -6.00 -3.89 -12.69
N LEU A 314 -6.65 -4.12 -11.54
CA LEU A 314 -6.11 -4.99 -10.50
C LEU A 314 -6.16 -6.46 -10.94
N ARG A 315 -7.19 -6.87 -11.69
CA ARG A 315 -7.28 -8.21 -12.30
C ARG A 315 -6.15 -8.43 -13.31
N VAL A 316 -5.84 -7.44 -14.14
CA VAL A 316 -4.72 -7.48 -15.08
C VAL A 316 -3.39 -7.58 -14.33
N GLU A 317 -3.16 -6.78 -13.29
CA GLU A 317 -1.92 -6.88 -12.50
C GLU A 317 -1.81 -8.19 -11.72
N TRP A 318 -2.94 -8.73 -11.25
CA TRP A 318 -3.00 -10.05 -10.65
C TRP A 318 -2.65 -11.14 -11.67
N ALA A 319 -3.25 -11.12 -12.86
CA ALA A 319 -2.96 -12.07 -13.94
C ALA A 319 -1.49 -12.00 -14.37
N LYS A 320 -0.92 -10.79 -14.52
CA LYS A 320 0.51 -10.61 -14.79
C LYS A 320 1.38 -11.16 -13.66
N SER A 321 0.98 -10.96 -12.41
CA SER A 321 1.74 -11.44 -11.24
C SER A 321 1.69 -12.95 -11.11
N ARG A 322 0.54 -13.56 -11.40
CA ARG A 322 0.37 -15.01 -11.49
C ARG A 322 1.22 -15.59 -12.62
N ALA A 323 1.12 -15.06 -13.84
CA ALA A 323 1.94 -15.50 -14.97
C ALA A 323 3.45 -15.36 -14.70
N ARG A 324 3.87 -14.33 -13.95
CA ARG A 324 5.26 -14.18 -13.49
C ARG A 324 5.66 -15.26 -12.49
N ALA A 325 4.79 -15.60 -11.54
CA ALA A 325 5.03 -16.68 -10.59
C ALA A 325 5.13 -18.04 -11.30
N ASP A 326 4.20 -18.32 -12.22
CA ASP A 326 4.19 -19.57 -12.99
C ASP A 326 5.47 -19.71 -13.84
N ARG A 327 5.90 -18.63 -14.52
CA ARG A 327 7.17 -18.62 -15.27
C ARG A 327 8.38 -18.80 -14.36
N ALA A 328 8.40 -18.16 -13.19
CA ALA A 328 9.51 -18.32 -12.25
C ALA A 328 9.59 -19.76 -11.74
N ALA A 329 8.45 -20.42 -11.50
CA ALA A 329 8.41 -21.82 -11.15
C ALA A 329 8.94 -22.71 -12.30
N GLU A 330 8.55 -22.42 -13.55
CA GLU A 330 9.09 -23.08 -14.74
C GLU A 330 10.61 -22.87 -14.86
N GLU A 331 11.11 -21.65 -14.68
CA GLU A 331 12.54 -21.33 -14.71
C GLU A 331 13.32 -22.08 -13.63
N VAL A 332 12.78 -22.23 -12.42
CA VAL A 332 13.39 -23.06 -11.35
C VAL A 332 13.45 -24.52 -11.76
N MET A 333 12.39 -25.05 -12.38
CA MET A 333 12.37 -26.44 -12.87
C MET A 333 13.35 -26.65 -14.02
N LEU A 334 13.43 -25.70 -14.95
CA LEU A 334 14.40 -25.71 -16.05
C LEU A 334 15.83 -25.60 -15.52
N LEU A 335 16.09 -24.77 -14.51
CA LEU A 335 17.41 -24.66 -13.89
C LEU A 335 17.84 -25.98 -13.26
N LYS A 336 16.94 -26.65 -12.52
CA LYS A 336 17.22 -27.99 -11.96
C LYS A 336 17.52 -29.02 -13.06
N GLU A 337 16.81 -28.95 -14.18
CA GLU A 337 17.07 -29.81 -15.35
C GLU A 337 18.39 -29.46 -16.05
N GLU A 338 18.72 -28.18 -16.19
CA GLU A 338 19.99 -27.71 -16.74
C GLU A 338 21.16 -28.15 -15.87
N MET A 339 21.06 -28.02 -14.54
CA MET A 339 22.06 -28.52 -13.60
C MET A 339 22.30 -30.02 -13.79
N ARG A 340 21.23 -30.81 -13.89
CA ARG A 340 21.35 -32.25 -14.18
C ARG A 340 22.03 -32.51 -15.53
N ARG A 341 21.65 -31.77 -16.59
CA ARG A 341 22.23 -31.93 -17.93
C ARG A 341 23.69 -31.50 -18.00
N VAL A 342 24.10 -30.50 -17.23
CA VAL A 342 25.51 -30.09 -17.14
C VAL A 342 26.35 -31.25 -16.60
N LEU A 343 25.88 -31.93 -15.55
CA LEU A 343 26.58 -33.10 -15.01
C LEU A 343 26.72 -34.23 -16.03
N GLU A 344 25.62 -34.59 -16.71
CA GLU A 344 25.63 -35.59 -17.79
C GLU A 344 26.56 -35.19 -18.95
N PHE A 345 26.55 -33.90 -19.31
CA PHE A 345 27.42 -33.38 -20.35
C PHE A 345 28.90 -33.45 -19.95
N LEU A 346 29.24 -33.10 -18.71
CA LEU A 346 30.61 -33.18 -18.20
C LEU A 346 31.12 -34.63 -18.18
N GLU A 347 30.29 -35.58 -17.74
CA GLU A 347 30.61 -37.01 -17.74
C GLU A 347 30.77 -37.55 -19.18
N TRP A 348 29.86 -37.19 -20.09
CA TRP A 348 29.98 -37.52 -21.51
C TRP A 348 31.25 -36.91 -22.12
N LYS A 349 31.54 -35.64 -21.83
CA LYS A 349 32.72 -34.92 -22.36
C LYS A 349 34.01 -35.53 -21.84
N ALA A 350 34.02 -36.00 -20.60
CA ALA A 350 35.14 -36.74 -20.02
C ALA A 350 35.41 -38.04 -20.77
N ARG A 351 34.36 -38.82 -21.10
CA ARG A 351 34.47 -40.03 -21.92
C ARG A 351 34.94 -39.74 -23.34
N TRP A 352 34.40 -38.69 -23.96
CA TRP A 352 34.83 -38.25 -25.29
C TRP A 352 36.32 -37.92 -25.35
N TRP A 353 36.87 -37.26 -24.32
CA TRP A 353 38.31 -37.00 -24.21
C TRP A 353 39.12 -38.30 -23.99
N GLN A 354 38.60 -39.27 -23.23
CA GLN A 354 39.25 -40.57 -23.06
C GLN A 354 39.34 -41.35 -24.37
N GLU A 355 38.24 -41.43 -25.12
CA GLU A 355 38.22 -42.07 -26.44
C GLU A 355 39.21 -41.38 -27.38
N ARG A 356 39.25 -40.04 -27.36
CA ARG A 356 40.19 -39.27 -28.19
C ARG A 356 41.65 -39.47 -27.82
N SER A 357 41.95 -39.85 -26.57
CA SER A 357 43.30 -40.23 -26.14
C SER A 357 43.81 -41.52 -26.79
N LEU A 358 42.90 -42.36 -27.31
CA LEU A 358 43.23 -43.60 -28.02
C LEU A 358 43.53 -43.36 -29.51
N PHE A 359 43.09 -42.23 -30.06
CA PHE A 359 43.29 -41.87 -31.47
C PHE A 359 44.47 -40.91 -31.62
N VAL A 360 45.65 -41.47 -31.89
CA VAL A 360 46.83 -40.70 -32.33
C VAL A 360 46.84 -40.65 -33.85
N ARG A 361 46.96 -39.45 -34.43
CA ARG A 361 46.99 -39.27 -35.90
C ARG A 361 48.22 -39.99 -36.48
N GLU A 362 48.01 -40.84 -37.49
CA GLU A 362 49.10 -41.52 -38.19
C GLU A 362 50.13 -40.51 -38.71
N GLY A 363 51.42 -40.78 -38.46
CA GLY A 363 52.53 -39.88 -38.79
C GLY A 363 52.97 -38.91 -37.67
N SER A 364 52.31 -38.93 -36.50
CA SER A 364 52.76 -38.14 -35.34
C SER A 364 53.99 -38.80 -34.67
N GLY A 365 55.05 -38.03 -34.42
CA GLY A 365 56.22 -38.53 -33.68
C GLY A 365 55.85 -38.99 -32.26
N ARG A 366 56.60 -39.97 -31.71
CA ARG A 366 56.29 -40.61 -30.41
C ARG A 366 56.04 -39.60 -29.27
N ALA A 367 56.91 -38.59 -29.13
CA ALA A 367 56.77 -37.56 -28.09
C ALA A 367 55.51 -36.70 -28.24
N LEU A 368 55.10 -36.40 -29.48
CA LEU A 368 53.87 -35.64 -29.76
C LEU A 368 52.62 -36.49 -29.48
N GLY A 369 52.65 -37.78 -29.83
CA GLY A 369 51.58 -38.72 -29.51
C GLY A 369 51.38 -38.89 -27.99
N GLU A 370 52.48 -38.99 -27.23
CA GLU A 370 52.45 -39.04 -25.76
C GLU A 370 51.88 -37.75 -25.16
N GLY A 371 52.30 -36.57 -25.67
CA GLY A 371 51.78 -35.27 -25.20
C GLY A 371 50.29 -35.08 -25.46
N VAL A 372 49.80 -35.45 -26.64
CA VAL A 372 48.36 -35.38 -26.99
C VAL A 372 47.55 -36.31 -26.09
N LYS A 373 48.06 -37.52 -25.83
CA LYS A 373 47.41 -38.48 -24.93
C LYS A 373 47.35 -37.95 -23.49
N ALA A 374 48.45 -37.42 -22.97
CA ALA A 374 48.50 -36.83 -21.63
C ALA A 374 47.55 -35.63 -21.49
N PHE A 375 47.49 -34.77 -22.51
CA PHE A 375 46.56 -33.63 -22.52
C PHE A 375 45.09 -34.09 -22.53
N ALA A 376 44.73 -35.08 -23.36
CA ALA A 376 43.38 -35.62 -23.42
C ALA A 376 42.94 -36.27 -22.08
N ILE A 377 43.83 -37.02 -21.44
CA ILE A 377 43.60 -37.59 -20.10
C ILE A 377 43.45 -36.47 -19.05
N GLY A 378 44.30 -35.44 -19.11
CA GLY A 378 44.20 -34.26 -18.24
C GLY A 378 42.86 -33.54 -18.39
N GLN A 379 42.39 -33.33 -19.63
CA GLN A 379 41.08 -32.74 -19.90
C GLN A 379 39.94 -33.61 -19.38
N SER A 380 40.00 -34.93 -19.56
CA SER A 380 39.01 -35.85 -18.99
C SER A 380 38.93 -35.72 -17.45
N SER A 381 40.08 -35.71 -16.77
CA SER A 381 40.14 -35.54 -15.32
C SER A 381 39.62 -34.19 -14.82
N LEU A 382 39.75 -33.13 -15.63
CA LEU A 382 39.22 -31.81 -15.31
C LEU A 382 37.69 -31.80 -15.37
N GLN A 383 37.11 -32.36 -16.44
CA GLN A 383 35.65 -32.43 -16.60
C GLN A 383 34.99 -33.28 -15.50
N LEU A 384 35.62 -34.38 -15.09
CA LEU A 384 35.14 -35.19 -13.96
C LEU A 384 35.22 -34.46 -12.62
N ARG A 385 36.28 -33.67 -12.38
CA ARG A 385 36.39 -32.84 -11.18
C ARG A 385 35.29 -31.78 -11.11
N LEU A 386 35.05 -31.07 -12.22
CA LEU A 386 33.95 -30.10 -12.30
C LEU A 386 32.60 -30.73 -12.00
N ALA A 387 32.33 -31.95 -12.49
CA ALA A 387 31.08 -32.65 -12.21
C ALA A 387 30.92 -33.06 -10.72
N VAL A 388 32.03 -33.35 -10.02
CA VAL A 388 32.01 -33.67 -8.58
C VAL A 388 31.82 -32.41 -7.76
N ASP A 389 32.51 -31.33 -8.11
CA ASP A 389 32.40 -30.04 -7.42
C ASP A 389 30.98 -29.46 -7.60
N ASP A 390 30.41 -29.50 -8.81
CA ASP A 390 29.04 -29.04 -9.08
C ASP A 390 27.97 -29.90 -8.36
N LYS A 391 28.17 -31.23 -8.24
CA LYS A 391 27.29 -32.12 -7.45
C LYS A 391 27.35 -31.83 -5.96
N ALA A 392 28.50 -31.41 -5.44
CA ALA A 392 28.67 -31.12 -4.01
C ALA A 392 27.97 -29.81 -3.60
N ASP A 393 27.90 -28.84 -4.51
CA ASP A 393 27.25 -27.54 -4.27
C ASP A 393 25.71 -27.64 -4.32
N ASP A 394 25.15 -28.58 -5.08
CA ASP A 394 23.69 -28.81 -5.22
C ASP A 394 23.06 -29.51 -3.99
N GLY A 395 23.85 -30.25 -3.20
CA GLY A 395 23.35 -31.06 -2.07
C GLY A 395 23.35 -30.36 -0.70
N GLY A 396 23.76 -29.09 -0.60
CA GLY A 396 24.00 -28.41 0.68
C GLY A 396 22.89 -27.47 1.19
N GLY A 397 21.75 -27.37 0.50
CA GLY A 397 20.83 -26.24 0.65
C GLY A 397 19.52 -26.45 1.42
N ASP A 398 18.83 -27.59 1.29
CA ASP A 398 17.36 -27.63 1.54
C ASP A 398 16.88 -28.86 2.34
N ASP A 399 17.43 -29.10 3.54
CA ASP A 399 16.92 -30.13 4.47
C ASP A 399 16.43 -29.53 5.81
N ASP A 400 15.80 -28.36 5.80
CA ASP A 400 14.99 -27.91 6.94
C ASP A 400 13.82 -27.04 6.48
N GLU A 401 12.68 -27.68 6.18
CA GLU A 401 11.35 -27.16 6.56
C GLU A 401 10.25 -28.21 6.33
N GLY A 402 9.77 -28.76 7.45
CA GLY A 402 8.33 -28.88 7.75
C GLY A 402 7.43 -29.60 6.76
N SER A 403 7.23 -30.89 7.00
CA SER A 403 6.03 -31.64 6.65
C SER A 403 4.75 -30.88 7.05
N ASP A 404 3.99 -30.38 6.07
CA ASP A 404 2.53 -30.28 6.16
C ASP A 404 1.91 -30.58 4.79
N SER A 405 1.49 -31.84 4.65
CA SER A 405 0.76 -32.36 3.51
C SER A 405 -0.72 -32.01 3.65
N GLU A 406 -1.22 -31.09 2.85
CA GLU A 406 -2.63 -31.06 2.46
C GLU A 406 -2.71 -31.25 0.93
N ASP A 407 -3.15 -32.44 0.57
CA ASP A 407 -3.35 -32.98 -0.76
C ASP A 407 -4.69 -32.45 -1.30
N GLU A 408 -4.66 -31.53 -2.27
CA GLU A 408 -5.83 -31.21 -3.10
C GLU A 408 -5.51 -31.51 -4.57
N THR A 409 -5.81 -32.75 -4.96
CA THR A 409 -5.92 -33.21 -6.35
C THR A 409 -7.01 -32.42 -7.08
N PHE A 410 -6.61 -31.53 -7.99
CA PHE A 410 -7.52 -30.87 -8.93
C PHE A 410 -7.61 -31.70 -10.22
N HIS A 411 -8.78 -32.32 -10.44
CA HIS A 411 -9.11 -33.04 -11.66
C HIS A 411 -9.27 -32.07 -12.84
N GLU A 412 -8.49 -32.32 -13.90
CA GLU A 412 -8.55 -31.67 -15.19
C GLU A 412 -9.62 -32.38 -16.03
N ASP A 413 -10.79 -31.74 -16.23
CA ASP A 413 -11.73 -32.15 -17.27
C ASP A 413 -11.79 -31.06 -18.34
N GLY A 414 -11.27 -31.42 -19.50
CA GLY A 414 -11.46 -30.67 -20.73
C GLY A 414 -12.84 -30.92 -21.31
N ASN A 415 -13.54 -29.86 -21.70
CA ASN A 415 -14.37 -29.91 -22.88
C ASN A 415 -14.33 -28.55 -23.58
N ARG A 416 -13.79 -28.55 -24.81
CA ARG A 416 -13.87 -27.44 -25.76
C ARG A 416 -15.07 -27.75 -26.66
N GLU A 417 -16.13 -26.96 -26.54
CA GLU A 417 -17.11 -26.82 -27.62
C GLU A 417 -17.07 -25.38 -28.12
N ARG A 418 -16.81 -25.28 -29.42
CA ARG A 418 -16.98 -24.10 -30.24
C ARG A 418 -18.49 -23.93 -30.42
N ASP A 419 -18.98 -22.72 -30.21
CA ASP A 419 -20.17 -22.25 -30.92
C ASP A 419 -19.80 -20.90 -31.54
N ASP A 420 -19.81 -20.93 -32.87
CA ASP A 420 -19.90 -19.77 -33.75
C ASP A 420 -21.32 -19.22 -33.61
N ASP A 421 -21.47 -17.91 -33.41
CA ASP A 421 -22.67 -17.19 -33.83
C ASP A 421 -22.25 -15.77 -34.20
N ASP A 422 -22.36 -15.51 -35.51
CA ASP A 422 -22.38 -14.22 -36.15
C ASP A 422 -23.60 -13.42 -35.64
N ASP A 423 -23.41 -12.13 -35.36
CA ASP A 423 -24.46 -11.13 -35.59
C ASP A 423 -23.79 -9.77 -35.81
N ASP A 424 -23.79 -9.39 -37.09
CA ASP A 424 -23.54 -8.05 -37.61
C ASP A 424 -24.67 -7.12 -37.17
N GLU A 425 -24.35 -5.99 -36.52
CA GLU A 425 -25.17 -4.79 -36.63
C GLU A 425 -24.27 -3.55 -36.66
N ASP A 426 -24.14 -3.02 -37.88
CA ASP A 426 -23.61 -1.70 -38.21
C ASP A 426 -24.44 -0.61 -37.51
N GLU A 427 -23.77 0.39 -36.92
CA GLU A 427 -24.30 1.75 -36.96
C GLU A 427 -23.16 2.79 -36.95
N GLU A 428 -23.15 3.56 -38.03
CA GLU A 428 -22.16 4.54 -38.46
C GLU A 428 -22.15 5.83 -37.62
N ASP A 429 -20.97 6.45 -37.59
CA ASP A 429 -20.68 7.89 -37.61
C ASP A 429 -21.52 8.86 -36.77
N ILE A 430 -20.87 9.47 -35.76
CA ILE A 430 -21.12 10.89 -35.44
C ILE A 430 -19.78 11.63 -35.27
N ASP A 431 -19.66 12.64 -36.12
CA ASP A 431 -18.54 13.53 -36.36
C ASP A 431 -18.02 14.33 -35.16
N ILE A 432 -16.73 14.62 -35.32
CA ILE A 432 -15.89 15.57 -34.59
C ILE A 432 -16.37 17.01 -34.84
N TRP A 433 -16.59 17.76 -33.76
CA TRP A 433 -16.35 19.22 -33.71
C TRP A 433 -15.66 19.60 -32.39
#